data_AF-A0A0D0AQX1-F1
#
_entry.id   AF-A0A0D0AQX1-F1
#
_cell.length_a   1.000
_cell.length_b   1.000
_cell.length_c   1.000
_cell.angle_alpha   90.00
_cell.angle_beta   90.00
_cell.angle_gamma   90.00
#
_symmetry.space_group_name_H-M   'P 1'
#
loop_
_entity.id
_entity.type
_entity.pdbx_description
1 polymer ?
#
loop_
_entity_poly.entity_id
_entity_poly.type
_entity_poly.pdbx_seq_one_letter_code
_entity_poly.pdbx_strand_id
1 'polypeptide(L)'
;MSSAIVQELQSGIAGNYAFTAAATLWIAGYLETVTTEINVIWLKRQTGTSLLFVLNRYSFLLSLLVTFMVSFPGESTDQECNSLHLIILIAGFIASATTDALFALRVYAIYDKSRSILVISSFFLLSKWVMGTMSSVLIKGISTTGYPIQAIVKCADYIENNNVYDRVQLGIPIITLAFEVFMFILTLRKTFHHSFEMKRLGESSISQVVLQDGILYFLIQLVLGVLDATAKGVQLLVRSKAVKNLGFSVPFFNIVPNMLISHLMLNLRTFSSPEATDSMVQSTEGQQYSGMHFATNSFLGNIGAPLDRGDFEEEDWDGHE
;
A
#
# COMPACT_ATOMS: atom_id res chain seq x y z
N MET A 1 6.44 41.90 -6.43
CA MET A 1 6.02 40.48 -6.50
C MET A 1 4.84 40.31 -5.56
N SER A 2 3.66 39.89 -6.02
CA SER A 2 2.46 39.82 -5.17
C SER A 2 2.60 38.71 -4.12
N SER A 3 2.07 38.93 -2.92
CA SER A 3 2.11 37.95 -1.81
C SER A 3 1.49 36.60 -2.20
N ALA A 4 0.54 36.59 -3.15
CA ALA A 4 -0.07 35.39 -3.70
C ALA A 4 0.93 34.51 -4.47
N ILE A 5 1.80 35.10 -5.30
CA ILE A 5 2.80 34.35 -6.09
C ILE A 5 3.84 33.70 -5.17
N VAL A 6 4.30 34.44 -4.14
CA VAL A 6 5.23 33.90 -3.13
C VAL A 6 4.61 32.71 -2.40
N GLN A 7 3.33 32.78 -2.07
CA GLN A 7 2.62 31.71 -1.39
C GLN A 7 2.46 30.46 -2.27
N GLU A 8 2.18 30.62 -3.57
CA GLU A 8 2.09 29.50 -4.51
C GLU A 8 3.44 28.82 -4.72
N LEU A 9 4.52 29.60 -4.90
CA LEU A 9 5.88 29.09 -5.00
C LEU A 9 6.28 28.29 -3.73
N GLN A 10 6.00 28.85 -2.54
CA GLN A 10 6.26 28.15 -1.28
C GLN A 10 5.50 26.83 -1.17
N SER A 11 4.24 26.80 -1.60
CA SER A 11 3.44 25.57 -1.59
C SER A 11 3.97 24.52 -2.57
N GLY A 12 4.44 24.92 -3.75
CA GLY A 12 5.04 24.01 -4.73
C GLY A 12 6.35 23.42 -4.22
N ILE A 13 7.21 24.26 -3.62
CA ILE A 13 8.49 23.81 -3.02
C ILE A 13 8.24 22.79 -1.90
N ALA A 14 7.32 23.10 -0.98
CA ALA A 14 6.97 22.20 0.11
C ALA A 14 6.40 20.86 -0.40
N GLY A 15 5.59 20.90 -1.46
CA GLY A 15 5.08 19.70 -2.13
C GLY A 15 6.19 18.84 -2.72
N ASN A 16 7.15 19.45 -3.43
CA ASN A 16 8.30 18.74 -3.99
C ASN A 16 9.19 18.10 -2.90
N TYR A 17 9.42 18.80 -1.79
CA TYR A 17 10.16 18.23 -0.66
C TYR A 17 9.42 17.04 -0.03
N ALA A 18 8.11 17.16 0.19
CA ALA A 18 7.30 16.09 0.75
C ALA A 18 7.28 14.86 -0.18
N PHE A 19 7.11 15.07 -1.49
CA PHE A 19 7.19 14.00 -2.48
C PHE A 19 8.58 13.35 -2.50
N THR A 20 9.65 14.15 -2.53
CA THR A 20 11.03 13.62 -2.55
C THR A 20 11.30 12.79 -1.30
N ALA A 21 10.92 13.27 -0.11
CA ALA A 21 11.09 12.54 1.14
C ALA A 21 10.33 11.19 1.11
N ALA A 22 9.08 11.21 0.64
CA ALA A 22 8.29 10.00 0.53
C ALA A 22 8.87 9.03 -0.52
N ALA A 23 9.34 9.53 -1.66
CA ALA A 23 9.98 8.74 -2.69
C ALA A 23 11.27 8.09 -2.19
N THR A 24 12.09 8.82 -1.43
CA THR A 24 13.28 8.27 -0.78
C THR A 24 12.92 7.15 0.19
N LEU A 25 11.85 7.30 0.98
CA LEU A 25 11.37 6.24 1.87
C LEU A 25 10.99 4.97 1.09
N TRP A 26 10.25 5.12 -0.03
CA TRP A 26 9.90 3.98 -0.87
C TRP A 26 11.13 3.31 -1.49
N ILE A 27 12.11 4.10 -1.98
CA ILE A 27 13.34 3.58 -2.56
C ILE A 27 14.19 2.84 -1.51
N ALA A 28 14.27 3.37 -0.29
CA ALA A 28 14.98 2.70 0.80
C ALA A 28 14.36 1.33 1.11
N GLY A 29 13.04 1.27 1.30
CA GLY A 29 12.32 0.00 1.48
C GLY A 29 12.44 -0.93 0.26
N TYR A 30 12.53 -0.36 -0.94
CA TYR A 30 12.77 -1.14 -2.15
C TYR A 30 14.13 -1.85 -2.11
N LEU A 31 15.19 -1.12 -1.76
CA LEU A 31 16.55 -1.66 -1.72
C LEU A 31 16.72 -2.72 -0.65
N GLU A 32 16.06 -2.58 0.50
CA GLU A 32 16.10 -3.59 1.57
C GLU A 32 15.44 -4.92 1.13
N THR A 33 14.38 -4.84 0.34
CA THR A 33 13.55 -6.00 0.00
C THR A 33 13.90 -6.66 -1.33
N VAL A 34 14.76 -6.06 -2.15
CA VAL A 34 15.07 -6.56 -3.51
C VAL A 34 15.76 -7.93 -3.48
N THR A 35 16.68 -8.16 -2.54
CA THR A 35 17.39 -9.45 -2.42
C THR A 35 16.41 -10.58 -2.09
N THR A 36 15.52 -10.33 -1.13
CA THR A 36 14.45 -11.26 -0.76
C THR A 36 13.49 -11.48 -1.92
N GLU A 37 13.13 -10.43 -2.65
CA GLU A 37 12.27 -10.52 -3.84
C GLU A 37 12.87 -11.46 -4.90
N ILE A 38 14.15 -11.31 -5.22
CA ILE A 38 14.84 -12.16 -6.20
C ILE A 38 14.75 -13.63 -5.76
N ASN A 39 15.08 -13.91 -4.50
CA ASN A 39 15.12 -15.27 -3.98
C ASN A 39 13.73 -15.93 -3.88
N VAL A 40 12.71 -15.14 -3.56
CA VAL A 40 11.40 -15.67 -3.14
C VAL A 40 10.35 -15.57 -4.25
N ILE A 41 10.48 -14.58 -5.14
CA ILE A 41 9.57 -14.38 -6.25
C ILE A 41 10.22 -14.84 -7.54
N TRP A 42 11.40 -14.33 -7.90
CA TRP A 42 11.99 -14.58 -9.22
C TRP A 42 12.56 -15.99 -9.38
N LEU A 43 13.26 -16.51 -8.37
CA LEU A 43 13.87 -17.84 -8.41
C LEU A 43 12.89 -19.00 -8.13
N LYS A 44 11.65 -18.71 -7.72
CA LYS A 44 10.65 -19.72 -7.35
C LYS A 44 9.50 -19.78 -8.34
N ARG A 45 8.63 -20.79 -8.17
CA ARG A 45 7.46 -20.99 -9.03
C ARG A 45 6.53 -19.77 -8.96
N GLN A 46 6.31 -19.15 -10.11
CA GLN A 46 5.42 -18.00 -10.24
C GLN A 46 3.96 -18.42 -9.98
N THR A 47 3.30 -17.74 -9.04
CA THR A 47 1.86 -17.85 -8.81
C THR A 47 1.17 -16.59 -9.31
N GLY A 48 -0.17 -16.60 -9.44
CA GLY A 48 -0.92 -15.40 -9.82
C GLY A 48 -0.68 -14.22 -8.87
N THR A 49 -0.41 -14.52 -7.60
CA THR A 49 -0.07 -13.53 -6.59
C THR A 49 1.36 -13.00 -6.68
N SER A 50 2.31 -13.76 -7.24
CA SER A 50 3.63 -13.23 -7.63
C SER A 50 3.46 -12.16 -8.70
N LEU A 51 2.63 -12.45 -9.71
CA LEU A 51 2.39 -11.53 -10.82
C LEU A 51 1.71 -10.24 -10.35
N LEU A 52 0.71 -10.35 -9.47
CA LEU A 52 0.06 -9.19 -8.85
C LEU A 52 1.05 -8.34 -8.05
N PHE A 53 1.96 -8.98 -7.30
CA PHE A 53 3.01 -8.29 -6.56
C PHE A 53 3.98 -7.54 -7.50
N VAL A 54 4.46 -8.20 -8.56
CA VAL A 54 5.37 -7.58 -9.53
C VAL A 54 4.65 -6.41 -10.23
N LEU A 55 3.43 -6.64 -10.71
CA LEU A 55 2.64 -5.59 -11.35
C LEU A 55 2.42 -4.38 -10.42
N ASN A 56 2.14 -4.63 -9.14
CA ASN A 56 2.01 -3.59 -8.12
C ASN A 56 3.28 -2.75 -7.99
N ARG A 57 4.41 -3.42 -7.73
CA ARG A 57 5.68 -2.79 -7.38
C ARG A 57 6.25 -1.99 -8.55
N TYR A 58 6.26 -2.55 -9.76
CA TYR A 58 6.85 -1.87 -10.92
C TYR A 58 5.93 -0.80 -11.50
N SER A 59 4.60 -0.94 -11.39
CA SER A 59 3.69 0.15 -11.77
C SER A 59 3.84 1.34 -10.82
N PHE A 60 4.02 1.09 -9.52
CA PHE A 60 4.27 2.15 -8.56
C PHE A 60 5.61 2.87 -8.84
N LEU A 61 6.67 2.10 -9.11
CA LEU A 61 7.97 2.65 -9.52
C LEU A 61 7.86 3.53 -10.76
N LEU A 62 7.13 3.08 -11.79
CA LEU A 62 6.91 3.87 -13.00
C LEU A 62 6.20 5.18 -12.69
N SER A 63 5.12 5.15 -11.90
CA SER A 63 4.39 6.35 -11.48
C SER A 63 5.31 7.33 -10.74
N LEU A 64 6.16 6.83 -9.85
CA LEU A 64 7.10 7.61 -9.06
C LEU A 64 8.17 8.27 -9.95
N LEU A 65 8.77 7.53 -10.89
CA LEU A 65 9.79 8.05 -11.80
C LEU A 65 9.23 9.15 -12.71
N VAL A 66 8.03 8.96 -13.25
CA VAL A 66 7.40 9.97 -14.13
C VAL A 66 6.98 11.19 -13.32
N THR A 67 6.50 11.01 -12.08
CA THR A 67 6.21 12.13 -11.18
C THR A 67 7.48 12.93 -10.86
N PHE A 68 8.62 12.25 -10.66
CA PHE A 68 9.91 12.91 -10.46
C PHE A 68 10.31 13.73 -11.71
N MET A 69 10.12 13.18 -12.91
CA MET A 69 10.40 13.89 -14.17
C MET A 69 9.60 15.19 -14.33
N VAL A 70 8.32 15.22 -13.95
CA VAL A 70 7.50 16.44 -14.04
C VAL A 70 7.75 17.43 -12.89
N SER A 71 8.34 16.96 -11.79
CA SER A 71 8.64 17.78 -10.60
C SER A 71 9.91 18.61 -10.74
N PHE A 72 10.72 18.41 -11.79
CA PHE A 72 11.87 19.27 -12.09
C PHE A 72 11.46 20.46 -12.97
N PRO A 73 12.18 21.60 -12.87
CA PRO A 73 11.99 22.71 -13.78
C PRO A 73 12.39 22.31 -15.21
N GLY A 74 11.63 22.79 -16.19
CA GLY A 74 11.92 22.55 -17.60
C GLY A 74 10.84 23.12 -18.51
N GLU A 75 11.15 23.22 -19.81
CA GLU A 75 10.15 23.54 -20.83
C GLU A 75 9.47 22.27 -21.32
N SER A 76 8.16 22.35 -21.52
CA SER A 76 7.34 21.31 -22.14
C SER A 76 6.20 21.90 -22.94
N THR A 77 5.60 21.05 -23.78
CA THR A 77 4.30 21.32 -24.41
C THR A 77 3.15 20.77 -23.57
N ASP A 78 1.95 21.33 -23.76
CA ASP A 78 0.73 20.81 -23.09
C ASP A 78 0.46 19.34 -23.44
N GLN A 79 0.77 18.93 -24.67
CA GLN A 79 0.61 17.55 -25.12
C GLN A 79 1.53 16.58 -24.37
N GLU A 80 2.79 16.96 -24.15
CA GLU A 80 3.74 16.18 -23.35
C GLU A 80 3.28 16.08 -21.90
N CYS A 81 2.90 17.21 -21.27
CA CYS A 81 2.43 17.21 -19.89
C CYS A 81 1.17 16.37 -19.70
N ASN A 82 0.22 16.43 -20.64
CA ASN A 82 -0.97 15.59 -20.60
C ASN A 82 -0.62 14.10 -20.77
N SER A 83 0.36 13.77 -21.63
CA SER A 83 0.80 12.38 -21.82
C SER A 83 1.49 11.82 -20.57
N LEU A 84 2.37 12.62 -19.95
CA LEU A 84 3.05 12.25 -18.70
C LEU A 84 2.04 12.09 -17.55
N HIS A 85 1.06 13.00 -17.46
CA HIS A 85 -0.04 12.89 -16.49
C HIS A 85 -0.82 11.59 -16.68
N LEU A 86 -1.19 11.22 -17.91
CA LEU A 86 -1.86 9.94 -18.18
C LEU A 86 -1.02 8.73 -17.77
N ILE A 87 0.30 8.76 -17.99
CA ILE A 87 1.19 7.68 -17.57
C ILE A 87 1.21 7.58 -16.03
N ILE A 88 1.35 8.70 -15.32
CA ILE A 88 1.32 8.76 -13.85
C ILE A 88 0.01 8.17 -13.33
N LEU A 89 -1.12 8.60 -13.91
CA LEU A 89 -2.46 8.12 -13.56
C LEU A 89 -2.59 6.62 -13.77
N ILE A 90 -2.33 6.12 -14.98
CA ILE A 90 -2.51 4.71 -15.32
C ILE A 90 -1.63 3.83 -14.41
N ALA A 91 -0.35 4.20 -14.26
CA ALA A 91 0.58 3.46 -13.42
C ALA A 91 0.16 3.48 -11.93
N GLY A 92 -0.27 4.64 -11.42
CA GLY A 92 -0.79 4.79 -10.07
C GLY A 92 -2.09 4.01 -9.83
N PHE A 93 -2.99 4.00 -10.81
CA PHE A 93 -4.21 3.20 -10.78
C PHE A 93 -3.90 1.71 -10.70
N ILE A 94 -3.01 1.20 -11.55
CA ILE A 94 -2.59 -0.20 -11.53
C ILE A 94 -1.94 -0.56 -10.18
N ALA A 95 -1.11 0.33 -9.63
CA ALA A 95 -0.53 0.11 -8.31
C ALA A 95 -1.60 0.05 -7.20
N SER A 96 -2.49 1.04 -7.11
CA SER A 96 -3.56 1.02 -6.10
C SER A 96 -4.46 -0.22 -6.25
N ALA A 97 -4.85 -0.54 -7.48
CA ALA A 97 -5.68 -1.69 -7.83
C ALA A 97 -5.11 -3.01 -7.31
N THR A 98 -3.82 -3.21 -7.56
CA THR A 98 -3.11 -4.44 -7.19
C THR A 98 -2.84 -4.49 -5.69
N THR A 99 -2.55 -3.38 -5.03
CA THR A 99 -2.45 -3.30 -3.56
C THR A 99 -3.76 -3.74 -2.91
N ASP A 100 -4.88 -3.15 -3.34
CA ASP A 100 -6.20 -3.48 -2.78
C ASP A 100 -6.57 -4.95 -3.04
N ALA A 101 -6.26 -5.46 -4.24
CA ALA A 101 -6.49 -6.85 -4.59
C ALA A 101 -5.66 -7.82 -3.73
N LEU A 102 -4.40 -7.51 -3.43
CA LEU A 102 -3.55 -8.33 -2.57
C LEU A 102 -4.08 -8.40 -1.14
N PHE A 103 -4.52 -7.27 -0.58
CA PHE A 103 -5.19 -7.26 0.73
C PHE A 103 -6.49 -8.08 0.71
N ALA A 104 -7.34 -7.90 -0.32
CA ALA A 104 -8.58 -8.67 -0.49
C ALA A 104 -8.33 -10.18 -0.58
N LEU A 105 -7.33 -10.59 -1.37
CA LEU A 105 -6.93 -11.99 -1.52
C LEU A 105 -6.44 -12.60 -0.20
N ARG A 106 -5.74 -11.82 0.64
CA ARG A 106 -5.30 -12.28 1.95
C ARG A 106 -6.48 -12.60 2.86
N VAL A 107 -7.45 -11.69 2.99
CA VAL A 107 -8.64 -11.94 3.84
C VAL A 107 -9.49 -13.07 3.25
N TYR A 108 -9.60 -13.16 1.93
CA TYR A 108 -10.25 -14.29 1.26
C TYR A 108 -9.58 -15.63 1.58
N ALA A 109 -8.24 -15.67 1.65
CA ALA A 109 -7.49 -16.87 2.04
C ALA A 109 -7.69 -17.25 3.51
N ILE A 110 -7.72 -16.24 4.41
CA ILE A 110 -7.95 -16.41 5.85
C ILE A 110 -9.35 -16.99 6.14
N TYR A 111 -10.33 -16.65 5.31
CA TYR A 111 -11.71 -17.12 5.42
C TYR A 111 -12.02 -18.31 4.51
N ASP A 112 -11.03 -19.17 4.29
CA ASP A 112 -11.16 -20.45 3.57
C ASP A 112 -11.93 -20.33 2.24
N LYS A 113 -11.57 -19.33 1.43
CA LYS A 113 -12.13 -19.11 0.08
C LYS A 113 -13.64 -18.81 0.07
N SER A 114 -14.18 -18.17 1.11
CA SER A 114 -15.61 -17.80 1.13
C SER A 114 -15.97 -16.82 0.00
N ARG A 115 -16.90 -17.22 -0.87
CA ARG A 115 -17.32 -16.41 -2.04
C ARG A 115 -17.95 -15.08 -1.64
N SER A 116 -18.62 -15.01 -0.50
CA SER A 116 -19.27 -13.78 -0.01
C SER A 116 -18.27 -12.64 0.22
N ILE A 117 -17.11 -12.94 0.82
CA ILE A 117 -16.07 -11.93 1.07
C ILE A 117 -15.50 -11.41 -0.24
N LEU A 118 -15.29 -12.30 -1.22
CA LEU A 118 -14.80 -11.90 -2.54
C LEU A 118 -15.80 -10.97 -3.26
N VAL A 119 -17.10 -11.28 -3.21
CA VAL A 119 -18.15 -10.45 -3.83
C VAL A 119 -18.24 -9.08 -3.16
N ILE A 120 -18.26 -9.02 -1.83
CA ILE A 120 -18.33 -7.75 -1.09
C ILE A 120 -17.07 -6.91 -1.34
N SER A 121 -15.88 -7.54 -1.27
CA SER A 121 -14.62 -6.84 -1.54
C SER A 121 -14.59 -6.30 -2.97
N SER A 122 -14.95 -7.12 -3.96
CA SER A 122 -15.01 -6.71 -5.36
C SER A 122 -15.95 -5.52 -5.58
N PHE A 123 -17.10 -5.47 -4.89
CA PHE A 123 -18.01 -4.33 -4.95
C PHE A 123 -17.37 -3.03 -4.48
N PHE A 124 -16.65 -3.05 -3.34
CA PHE A 124 -15.90 -1.88 -2.86
C PHE A 124 -14.82 -1.45 -3.84
N LEU A 125 -14.05 -2.41 -4.37
CA LEU A 125 -13.01 -2.13 -5.36
C LEU A 125 -13.60 -1.49 -6.61
N LEU A 126 -14.62 -2.10 -7.22
CA LEU A 126 -15.27 -1.54 -8.41
C LEU A 126 -15.81 -0.13 -8.15
N SER A 127 -16.41 0.12 -6.99
CA SER A 127 -16.91 1.44 -6.62
C SER A 127 -15.78 2.48 -6.53
N LYS A 128 -14.67 2.14 -5.88
CA LYS A 128 -13.47 2.99 -5.81
C LYS A 128 -12.92 3.30 -7.20
N TRP A 129 -12.88 2.31 -8.08
CA TRP A 129 -12.36 2.47 -9.44
C TRP A 129 -13.23 3.35 -10.33
N VAL A 130 -14.56 3.20 -10.25
CA VAL A 130 -15.49 4.06 -10.98
C VAL A 130 -15.32 5.51 -10.53
N MET A 131 -15.20 5.77 -9.23
CA MET A 131 -14.96 7.14 -8.75
C MET A 131 -13.60 7.69 -9.17
N GLY A 132 -12.56 6.84 -9.15
CA GLY A 132 -11.24 7.22 -9.61
C GLY A 132 -11.21 7.60 -11.10
N THR A 133 -11.84 6.79 -11.97
CA THR A 133 -11.89 7.10 -13.40
C THR A 133 -12.69 8.37 -13.68
N MET A 134 -13.81 8.59 -12.98
CA MET A 134 -14.53 9.86 -13.04
C MET A 134 -13.67 11.05 -12.60
N SER A 135 -12.85 10.90 -11.55
CA SER A 135 -11.91 11.96 -11.16
C SER A 135 -10.84 12.21 -12.24
N SER A 136 -10.34 11.17 -12.90
CA SER A 136 -9.27 11.31 -13.89
C SER A 136 -9.69 12.10 -15.14
N VAL A 137 -10.96 11.99 -15.56
CA VAL A 137 -11.48 12.75 -16.72
C VAL A 137 -11.60 14.25 -16.43
N LEU A 138 -11.63 14.65 -15.15
CA LEU A 138 -11.76 16.04 -14.73
C LEU A 138 -10.41 16.77 -14.61
N ILE A 139 -9.30 16.03 -14.70
CA ILE A 139 -7.93 16.56 -14.56
C ILE A 139 -7.22 16.46 -15.91
N LYS A 140 -6.54 17.53 -16.30
CA LYS A 140 -5.67 17.56 -17.48
C LYS A 140 -4.29 18.06 -17.09
N GLY A 141 -3.25 17.43 -17.62
CA GLY A 141 -1.88 17.94 -17.46
C GLY A 141 -1.65 19.12 -18.40
N ILE A 142 -1.21 20.25 -17.86
CA ILE A 142 -0.86 21.47 -18.61
C ILE A 142 0.59 21.85 -18.38
N SER A 143 1.19 22.50 -19.38
CA SER A 143 2.55 23.02 -19.27
C SER A 143 2.59 24.26 -18.40
N THR A 144 3.64 24.39 -17.59
CA THR A 144 3.90 25.58 -16.79
C THR A 144 4.73 26.63 -17.54
N THR A 145 5.10 26.36 -18.80
CA THR A 145 5.88 27.28 -19.64
C THR A 145 5.22 28.67 -19.70
N GLY A 146 5.97 29.71 -19.32
CA GLY A 146 5.49 31.10 -19.31
C GLY A 146 4.81 31.54 -18.00
N TYR A 147 4.68 30.64 -17.01
CA TYR A 147 4.22 30.97 -15.67
C TYR A 147 5.39 31.01 -14.67
N PRO A 148 5.32 31.82 -13.59
CA PRO A 148 6.38 31.86 -12.57
C PRO A 148 6.70 30.51 -11.92
N ILE A 149 5.75 29.57 -11.93
CA ILE A 149 5.88 28.24 -11.33
C ILE A 149 6.78 27.29 -12.15
N GLN A 150 7.11 27.64 -13.39
CA GLN A 150 8.04 26.88 -14.25
C GLN A 150 9.41 26.65 -13.60
N ALA A 151 9.84 27.57 -12.72
CA ALA A 151 11.09 27.46 -11.99
C ALA A 151 11.10 26.32 -10.94
N ILE A 152 9.94 25.73 -10.64
CA ILE A 152 9.79 24.67 -9.64
C ILE A 152 9.33 23.37 -10.30
N VAL A 153 8.38 23.43 -11.22
CA VAL A 153 7.68 22.26 -11.76
C VAL A 153 7.41 22.46 -13.24
N LYS A 154 7.60 21.41 -14.04
CA LYS A 154 7.44 21.40 -15.50
C LYS A 154 5.97 21.26 -15.96
N CYS A 155 5.17 20.50 -15.22
CA CYS A 155 3.77 20.25 -15.56
C CYS A 155 2.86 20.43 -14.35
N ALA A 156 1.70 21.05 -14.54
CA ALA A 156 0.70 21.24 -13.50
C ALA A 156 -0.62 20.59 -13.88
N ASP A 157 -1.44 20.29 -12.89
CA ASP A 157 -2.79 19.77 -13.09
C ASP A 157 -3.80 20.92 -13.24
N TYR A 158 -4.60 20.86 -14.28
CA TYR A 158 -5.73 21.75 -14.52
C TYR A 158 -7.05 21.00 -14.29
N ILE A 159 -7.91 21.57 -13.46
CA ILE A 159 -9.21 21.00 -13.11
C ILE A 159 -10.29 21.71 -13.92
N GLU A 160 -11.02 20.97 -14.75
CA GLU A 160 -12.04 21.55 -15.64
C GLU A 160 -13.30 21.99 -14.89
N ASN A 161 -13.72 21.22 -13.87
CA ASN A 161 -14.91 21.52 -13.07
C ASN A 161 -14.65 21.26 -11.58
N ASN A 162 -14.29 22.33 -10.86
CA ASN A 162 -13.97 22.27 -9.44
C ASN A 162 -15.12 21.73 -8.59
N ASN A 163 -16.38 22.06 -8.89
CA ASN A 163 -17.52 21.63 -8.07
C ASN A 163 -17.77 20.12 -8.15
N VAL A 164 -17.60 19.53 -9.34
CA VAL A 164 -17.75 18.08 -9.53
C VAL A 164 -16.53 17.35 -8.96
N TYR A 165 -15.33 17.88 -9.22
CA TYR A 165 -14.08 17.33 -8.70
C TYR A 165 -14.08 17.26 -7.18
N ASP A 166 -14.45 18.35 -6.50
CA ASP A 166 -14.53 18.45 -5.05
C ASP A 166 -15.45 17.37 -4.45
N ARG A 167 -16.60 17.09 -5.08
CA ARG A 167 -17.53 16.04 -4.62
C ARG A 167 -16.99 14.63 -4.83
N VAL A 168 -16.37 14.37 -5.98
CA VAL A 168 -15.77 13.06 -6.29
C VAL A 168 -14.59 12.78 -5.37
N GLN A 169 -13.77 13.80 -5.07
CA GLN A 169 -12.63 13.71 -4.17
C GLN A 169 -13.01 13.38 -2.72
N LEU A 170 -14.23 13.69 -2.27
CA LEU A 170 -14.72 13.25 -0.96
C LEU A 170 -15.19 11.80 -0.95
N GLY A 171 -15.81 11.32 -2.03
CA GLY A 171 -16.35 9.96 -2.04
C GLY A 171 -15.27 8.88 -2.07
N ILE A 172 -14.14 9.15 -2.75
CA ILE A 172 -13.01 8.21 -2.84
C ILE A 172 -12.47 7.79 -1.46
N PRO A 173 -12.07 8.70 -0.55
CA PRO A 173 -11.56 8.32 0.76
C PRO A 173 -12.62 7.68 1.64
N ILE A 174 -13.90 8.04 1.50
CA ILE A 174 -15.00 7.41 2.27
C ILE A 174 -15.16 5.93 1.89
N ILE A 175 -15.19 5.63 0.59
CA ILE A 175 -15.28 4.24 0.10
C ILE A 175 -14.03 3.46 0.48
N THR A 176 -12.86 4.08 0.38
CA THR A 176 -11.58 3.47 0.76
C THR A 176 -11.57 3.13 2.25
N LEU A 177 -11.97 4.07 3.11
CA LEU A 177 -12.08 3.86 4.55
C LEU A 177 -13.09 2.77 4.89
N ALA A 178 -14.24 2.73 4.22
CA ALA A 178 -15.24 1.68 4.42
C ALA A 178 -14.68 0.29 4.08
N PHE A 179 -13.92 0.18 2.98
CA PHE A 179 -13.22 -1.06 2.62
C PHE A 179 -12.17 -1.46 3.66
N GLU A 180 -11.34 -0.52 4.11
CA GLU A 180 -10.30 -0.78 5.11
C GLU A 180 -10.90 -1.22 6.46
N VAL A 181 -11.95 -0.54 6.92
CA VAL A 181 -12.70 -0.93 8.14
C VAL A 181 -13.26 -2.34 7.98
N PHE A 182 -13.88 -2.64 6.84
CA PHE A 182 -14.41 -3.97 6.56
C PHE A 182 -13.33 -5.05 6.64
N MET A 183 -12.19 -4.82 5.98
CA MET A 183 -11.06 -5.74 5.95
C MET A 183 -10.40 -5.92 7.33
N PHE A 184 -10.26 -4.83 8.08
CA PHE A 184 -9.74 -4.83 9.44
C PHE A 184 -10.65 -5.62 10.38
N ILE A 185 -11.98 -5.38 10.34
CA ILE A 185 -12.95 -6.11 11.18
C ILE A 185 -12.92 -7.61 10.88
N LEU A 186 -12.88 -8.01 9.62
CA LEU A 186 -12.77 -9.43 9.25
C LEU A 186 -11.48 -10.04 9.77
N THR A 187 -10.35 -9.38 9.55
CA THR A 187 -9.05 -9.86 10.03
C THR A 187 -9.03 -9.99 11.55
N LEU A 188 -9.49 -8.96 12.27
CA LEU A 188 -9.62 -8.98 13.73
C LEU A 188 -10.54 -10.11 14.20
N ARG A 189 -11.74 -10.24 13.64
CA ARG A 189 -12.72 -11.24 14.08
C ARG A 189 -12.16 -12.65 13.95
N LYS A 190 -11.52 -12.97 12.82
CA LYS A 190 -10.91 -14.29 12.64
C LYS A 190 -9.73 -14.49 13.59
N THR A 191 -8.90 -13.46 13.78
CA THR A 191 -7.77 -13.51 14.72
C THR A 191 -8.22 -13.78 16.15
N PHE A 192 -9.19 -13.01 16.65
CA PHE A 192 -9.69 -13.16 18.02
C PHE A 192 -10.39 -14.49 18.22
N HIS A 193 -11.20 -14.93 17.25
CA HIS A 193 -11.87 -16.22 17.33
C HIS A 193 -10.86 -17.37 17.44
N HIS A 194 -9.82 -17.35 16.60
CA HIS A 194 -8.77 -18.36 16.64
C HIS A 194 -7.92 -18.29 17.92
N SER A 195 -7.52 -17.09 18.35
CA SER A 195 -6.77 -16.92 19.60
C SER A 195 -7.58 -17.41 20.82
N PHE A 196 -8.89 -17.20 20.83
CA PHE A 196 -9.76 -17.69 21.89
C PHE A 196 -9.86 -19.22 21.90
N GLU A 197 -10.01 -19.86 20.73
CA GLU A 197 -10.02 -21.32 20.60
C GLU A 197 -8.70 -21.95 21.05
N MET A 198 -7.57 -21.34 20.68
CA MET A 198 -6.22 -21.80 21.05
C MET A 198 -5.96 -21.66 22.55
N LYS A 199 -6.34 -20.53 23.16
CA LYS A 199 -6.25 -20.35 24.62
C LYS A 199 -7.08 -21.36 25.39
N ARG A 200 -8.23 -21.78 24.85
CA ARG A 200 -9.08 -22.82 25.47
C ARG A 200 -8.42 -24.20 25.44
N LEU A 201 -7.57 -24.46 24.45
CA LEU A 201 -6.85 -25.73 24.28
C LEU A 201 -5.49 -25.75 24.99
N GLY A 202 -5.07 -24.64 25.61
CA GLY A 202 -3.80 -24.56 26.34
C GLY A 202 -2.56 -24.47 25.45
N GLU A 203 -2.72 -24.45 24.13
CA GLU A 203 -1.63 -24.28 23.17
C GLU A 203 -1.55 -22.82 22.72
N SER A 204 -0.65 -22.03 23.31
CA SER A 204 -0.30 -20.71 22.79
C SER A 204 0.68 -20.87 21.63
N SER A 205 0.19 -21.32 20.49
CA SER A 205 1.03 -21.50 19.30
C SER A 205 1.24 -20.18 18.55
N ILE A 206 2.49 -20.02 18.10
CA ILE A 206 3.13 -18.97 17.30
C ILE A 206 2.20 -18.26 16.29
N SER A 207 1.21 -18.98 15.76
CA SER A 207 0.03 -18.47 15.04
C SER A 207 -0.56 -17.16 15.58
N GLN A 208 -0.58 -16.95 16.90
CA GLN A 208 -1.12 -15.75 17.54
C GLN A 208 -0.21 -14.51 17.37
N VAL A 209 1.11 -14.67 17.44
CA VAL A 209 2.10 -13.58 17.29
C VAL A 209 2.16 -13.10 15.83
N VAL A 210 1.92 -14.02 14.92
CA VAL A 210 1.89 -13.76 13.48
C VAL A 210 0.65 -13.05 13.00
N LEU A 211 -0.52 -13.47 13.49
CA LEU A 211 -1.77 -12.78 13.19
C LEU A 211 -1.71 -11.35 13.75
N GLN A 212 -1.00 -11.11 14.85
CA GLN A 212 -0.73 -9.76 15.36
C GLN A 212 0.11 -8.92 14.40
N ASP A 213 1.16 -9.46 13.79
CA ASP A 213 1.94 -8.72 12.79
C ASP A 213 1.06 -8.37 11.58
N GLY A 214 0.25 -9.33 11.11
CA GLY A 214 -0.72 -9.11 10.05
C GLY A 214 -1.74 -8.00 10.32
N ILE A 215 -2.26 -7.91 11.55
CA ILE A 215 -3.21 -6.87 11.99
C ILE A 215 -2.57 -5.50 11.99
N LEU A 216 -1.29 -5.38 12.36
CA LEU A 216 -0.60 -4.10 12.41
C LEU A 216 -0.61 -3.40 11.04
N TYR A 217 -0.39 -4.14 9.94
CA TYR A 217 -0.49 -3.59 8.59
C TYR A 217 -1.89 -3.05 8.28
N PHE A 218 -2.95 -3.79 8.63
CA PHE A 218 -4.33 -3.33 8.42
C PHE A 218 -4.71 -2.16 9.33
N LEU A 219 -4.16 -2.10 10.54
CA LEU A 219 -4.35 -0.99 11.47
C LEU A 219 -3.67 0.28 10.94
N ILE A 220 -2.42 0.18 10.49
CA ILE A 220 -1.70 1.32 9.88
C ILE A 220 -2.47 1.79 8.65
N GLN A 221 -2.92 0.88 7.79
CA GLN A 221 -3.72 1.21 6.63
C GLN A 221 -4.99 1.98 7.01
N LEU A 222 -5.74 1.49 8.02
CA LEU A 222 -6.93 2.14 8.52
C LEU A 222 -6.65 3.54 9.06
N VAL A 223 -5.56 3.72 9.82
CA VAL A 223 -5.15 5.03 10.33
C VAL A 223 -4.84 5.99 9.17
N LEU A 224 -4.11 5.53 8.15
CA LEU A 224 -3.81 6.34 6.97
C LEU A 224 -5.09 6.72 6.20
N GLY A 225 -6.05 5.81 6.06
CA GLY A 225 -7.33 6.11 5.43
C GLY A 225 -8.17 7.13 6.20
N VAL A 226 -8.18 7.06 7.54
CA VAL A 226 -8.81 8.08 8.39
C VAL A 226 -8.14 9.44 8.20
N LEU A 227 -6.80 9.47 8.16
CA LEU A 227 -6.05 10.70 7.95
C LEU A 227 -6.31 11.30 6.55
N ASP A 228 -6.36 10.49 5.50
CA ASP A 228 -6.70 10.97 4.14
C ASP A 228 -8.14 11.49 4.06
N ALA A 229 -9.10 10.75 4.63
CA ALA A 229 -10.51 11.15 4.65
C ALA A 229 -10.74 12.46 5.41
N THR A 230 -10.09 12.60 6.58
CA THR A 230 -10.17 13.83 7.37
C THR A 230 -9.47 14.99 6.69
N ALA A 231 -8.28 14.80 6.11
CA ALA A 231 -7.56 15.83 5.37
C ALA A 231 -8.41 16.39 4.20
N LYS A 232 -8.96 15.52 3.36
CA LYS A 232 -9.82 15.92 2.23
C LYS A 232 -11.15 16.53 2.69
N GLY A 233 -11.75 15.98 3.75
CA GLY A 233 -12.96 16.53 4.36
C GLY A 233 -12.77 17.96 4.88
N VAL A 234 -11.70 18.20 5.64
CA VAL A 234 -11.39 19.53 6.20
C VAL A 234 -11.02 20.51 5.08
N GLN A 235 -10.26 20.07 4.06
CA GLN A 235 -9.91 20.90 2.91
C GLN A 235 -11.16 21.46 2.20
N LEU A 236 -12.19 20.64 2.04
CA LEU A 236 -13.44 21.05 1.41
C LEU A 236 -14.29 21.97 2.31
N LEU A 237 -14.40 21.65 3.60
CA LEU A 237 -15.24 22.41 4.53
C LEU A 237 -14.70 23.81 4.83
N VAL A 238 -13.38 23.94 4.98
CA VAL A 238 -12.77 25.18 5.48
C VAL A 238 -12.34 26.10 4.32
N ARG A 239 -12.21 25.58 3.08
CA ARG A 239 -11.79 26.29 1.85
C ARG A 239 -10.68 27.34 2.04
N SER A 240 -9.81 27.12 3.03
CA SER A 240 -8.77 28.05 3.44
C SER A 240 -7.42 27.63 2.88
N LYS A 241 -6.59 28.62 2.54
CA LYS A 241 -5.23 28.40 2.04
C LYS A 241 -4.33 27.72 3.08
N ALA A 242 -4.60 27.88 4.38
CA ALA A 242 -3.83 27.23 5.45
C ALA A 242 -3.98 25.70 5.43
N VAL A 243 -5.12 25.19 4.93
CA VAL A 243 -5.42 23.76 4.88
C VAL A 243 -4.80 23.09 3.65
N LYS A 244 -4.34 23.87 2.64
CA LYS A 244 -3.59 23.32 1.50
C LYS A 244 -2.31 22.61 1.93
N ASN A 245 -1.75 22.99 3.09
CA ASN A 245 -0.58 22.33 3.66
C ASN A 245 -0.85 20.87 4.09
N LEU A 246 -2.11 20.49 4.34
CA LEU A 246 -2.45 19.09 4.57
C LEU A 246 -2.30 18.24 3.30
N GLY A 247 -2.29 18.86 2.12
CA GLY A 247 -2.02 18.17 0.85
C GLY A 247 -0.60 17.59 0.75
N PHE A 248 0.34 18.04 1.60
CA PHE A 248 1.71 17.50 1.62
C PHE A 248 1.79 16.07 2.17
N SER A 249 0.77 15.58 2.87
CA SER A 249 0.75 14.18 3.35
C SER A 249 0.29 13.19 2.29
N VAL A 250 -0.30 13.65 1.18
CA VAL A 250 -0.86 12.81 0.11
C VAL A 250 0.13 11.81 -0.47
N PRO A 251 1.42 12.15 -0.74
CA PRO A 251 2.39 11.17 -1.22
C PRO A 251 2.56 9.98 -0.26
N PHE A 252 2.56 10.23 1.05
CA PHE A 252 2.72 9.20 2.07
C PHE A 252 1.51 8.24 2.12
N PHE A 253 0.30 8.75 1.89
CA PHE A 253 -0.92 7.92 1.86
C PHE A 253 -0.94 6.92 0.69
N ASN A 254 -0.18 7.15 -0.38
CA ASN A 254 -0.05 6.20 -1.49
C ASN A 254 1.16 5.27 -1.34
N ILE A 255 2.26 5.79 -0.79
CA ILE A 255 3.54 5.08 -0.66
C ILE A 255 3.49 4.02 0.45
N VAL A 256 2.97 4.38 1.62
CA VAL A 256 3.00 3.49 2.78
C VAL A 256 2.16 2.23 2.55
N PRO A 257 0.92 2.28 2.03
CA PRO A 257 0.16 1.07 1.71
C PRO A 257 0.86 0.13 0.74
N ASN A 258 1.53 0.69 -0.28
CA ASN A 258 2.29 -0.07 -1.25
C ASN A 258 3.50 -0.78 -0.60
N MET A 259 4.24 -0.06 0.24
CA MET A 259 5.38 -0.64 0.97
C MET A 259 4.92 -1.72 1.95
N LEU A 260 3.86 -1.45 2.73
CA LEU A 260 3.29 -2.39 3.70
C LEU A 260 2.88 -3.72 3.05
N ILE A 261 2.17 -3.68 1.92
CA ILE A 261 1.77 -4.92 1.25
C ILE A 261 2.97 -5.67 0.67
N SER A 262 3.99 -4.96 0.20
CA SER A 262 5.19 -5.59 -0.33
C SER A 262 5.99 -6.31 0.76
N HIS A 263 6.24 -5.65 1.89
CA HIS A 263 6.94 -6.25 3.03
C HIS A 263 6.17 -7.45 3.57
N LEU A 264 4.86 -7.30 3.75
CA LEU A 264 3.99 -8.36 4.23
C LEU A 264 4.05 -9.61 3.33
N MET A 265 3.94 -9.42 2.01
CA MET A 265 3.96 -10.52 1.05
C MET A 265 5.32 -11.23 0.99
N LEU A 266 6.42 -10.47 1.06
CA LEU A 266 7.77 -11.04 1.06
C LEU A 266 8.07 -11.79 2.35
N ASN A 267 7.67 -11.23 3.50
CA ASN A 267 7.79 -11.91 4.79
C ASN A 267 7.07 -13.25 4.72
N LEU A 268 5.78 -13.27 4.33
CA LEU A 268 4.97 -14.50 4.26
C LEU A 268 5.60 -15.58 3.37
N ARG A 269 6.17 -15.18 2.23
CA ARG A 269 6.75 -16.15 1.31
C ARG A 269 8.12 -16.66 1.72
N THR A 270 8.92 -15.85 2.40
CA THR A 270 10.24 -16.25 2.92
C THR A 270 10.07 -17.43 3.87
N PHE A 271 9.10 -17.35 4.78
CA PHE A 271 8.81 -18.44 5.72
C PHE A 271 8.12 -19.65 5.09
N SER A 272 7.39 -19.48 3.99
CA SER A 272 6.80 -20.61 3.24
C SER A 272 7.80 -21.41 2.39
N SER A 273 9.10 -21.05 2.42
CA SER A 273 10.15 -21.71 1.64
C SER A 273 10.48 -23.11 2.18
N PRO A 274 10.53 -24.16 1.34
CA PRO A 274 10.97 -25.49 1.76
C PRO A 274 12.34 -25.50 2.44
N GLU A 275 13.29 -24.66 2.00
CA GLU A 275 14.62 -24.54 2.65
C GLU A 275 14.56 -24.02 4.09
N ALA A 276 13.61 -23.14 4.44
CA ALA A 276 13.41 -22.67 5.80
C ALA A 276 12.66 -23.72 6.65
N THR A 277 11.76 -24.47 6.02
CA THR A 277 11.06 -25.59 6.66
C THR A 277 11.99 -26.78 6.91
N ASP A 278 12.87 -27.13 5.98
CA ASP A 278 13.84 -28.24 6.13
C ASP A 278 14.92 -27.93 7.17
N SER A 279 15.38 -26.68 7.25
CA SER A 279 16.33 -26.27 8.30
C SER A 279 15.70 -26.21 9.70
N MET A 280 14.38 -26.02 9.82
CA MET A 280 13.64 -26.06 11.11
C MET A 280 13.16 -27.45 11.53
N VAL A 281 12.84 -28.34 10.57
CA VAL A 281 12.48 -29.74 10.86
C VAL A 281 13.70 -30.50 11.40
N GLN A 282 14.92 -30.11 10.99
CA GLN A 282 16.15 -30.69 11.53
C GLN A 282 16.50 -30.22 12.96
N SER A 283 15.96 -29.10 13.43
CA SER A 283 16.20 -28.57 14.79
C SER A 283 15.09 -28.88 15.78
N THR A 284 13.95 -29.44 15.35
CA THR A 284 12.77 -29.64 16.21
C THR A 284 12.20 -31.06 16.10
N GLU A 285 12.98 -32.08 16.44
CA GLU A 285 12.42 -33.40 16.81
C GLU A 285 11.69 -33.27 18.16
N GLY A 286 10.41 -32.88 18.16
CA GLY A 286 9.62 -32.99 19.39
C GLY A 286 8.24 -32.32 19.50
N GLN A 287 7.88 -31.34 18.67
CA GLN A 287 6.59 -30.64 18.87
C GLN A 287 5.73 -30.59 17.60
N GLN A 288 4.66 -31.37 17.63
CA GLN A 288 3.64 -31.46 16.59
C GLN A 288 2.65 -30.29 16.76
N TYR A 289 2.95 -29.15 16.14
CA TYR A 289 2.07 -27.98 16.13
C TYR A 289 0.84 -28.23 15.26
N SER A 290 -0.37 -28.15 15.85
CA SER A 290 -1.63 -28.07 15.08
C SER A 290 -1.72 -26.72 14.37
N GLY A 291 -1.14 -26.63 13.18
CA GLY A 291 -1.16 -25.43 12.35
C GLY A 291 -2.55 -25.13 11.76
N MET A 292 -2.90 -23.85 11.66
CA MET A 292 -4.08 -23.39 10.89
C MET A 292 -4.02 -23.92 9.46
N HIS A 293 -5.05 -24.63 9.02
CA HIS A 293 -5.16 -25.10 7.64
C HIS A 293 -5.64 -23.94 6.75
N PHE A 294 -4.70 -23.29 6.06
CA PHE A 294 -5.01 -22.22 5.12
C PHE A 294 -5.26 -22.76 3.71
N ALA A 295 -6.15 -22.10 2.99
CA ALA A 295 -6.55 -22.51 1.66
C ALA A 295 -5.48 -22.15 0.62
N THR A 296 -4.53 -23.07 0.38
CA THR A 296 -3.52 -22.94 -0.68
C THR A 296 -4.11 -23.33 -2.04
N ASN A 297 -3.58 -22.76 -3.13
CA ASN A 297 -3.85 -23.12 -4.54
C ASN A 297 -2.70 -22.64 -5.42
N SER A 298 -2.54 -23.17 -6.64
CA SER A 298 -1.51 -22.71 -7.60
C SER A 298 -1.58 -21.21 -7.91
N PHE A 299 -2.78 -20.61 -7.85
CA PHE A 299 -3.00 -19.18 -8.04
C PHE A 299 -2.68 -18.35 -6.80
N LEU A 300 -3.15 -18.77 -5.61
CA LEU A 300 -2.99 -18.01 -4.36
C LEU A 300 -1.58 -18.13 -3.75
N GLY A 301 -0.91 -19.28 -3.89
CA GLY A 301 0.26 -19.59 -3.07
C GLY A 301 -0.10 -19.65 -1.57
N ASN A 302 0.89 -19.43 -0.70
CA ASN A 302 0.75 -19.53 0.75
C ASN A 302 0.57 -18.17 1.46
N ILE A 303 -0.41 -17.37 1.02
CA ILE A 303 -0.61 -15.98 1.50
C ILE A 303 -1.37 -15.90 2.83
N GLY A 304 -2.04 -16.98 3.22
CA GLY A 304 -2.73 -17.07 4.49
C GLY A 304 -1.88 -17.60 5.65
N ALA A 305 -0.79 -18.33 5.36
CA ALA A 305 -0.04 -19.07 6.39
C ALA A 305 0.61 -18.20 7.44
N PRO A 306 0.91 -18.77 8.62
CA PRO A 306 1.58 -18.02 9.65
C PRO A 306 3.09 -17.82 9.35
N LEU A 307 3.66 -16.69 9.78
CA LEU A 307 5.08 -16.32 9.81
C LEU A 307 5.77 -16.95 11.03
N ASP A 308 6.30 -18.16 10.94
CA ASP A 308 7.02 -18.74 12.08
C ASP A 308 8.33 -17.97 12.36
N ARG A 309 8.50 -17.42 13.56
CA ARG A 309 9.68 -16.62 13.92
C ARG A 309 10.59 -17.51 14.76
N GLY A 310 11.72 -17.93 14.19
CA GLY A 310 12.75 -18.64 14.93
C GLY A 310 13.19 -17.81 16.14
N ASP A 311 13.04 -18.40 17.33
CA ASP A 311 13.49 -17.83 18.58
C ASP A 311 15.00 -17.63 18.54
N PHE A 312 15.45 -16.39 18.79
CA PHE A 312 16.82 -16.15 19.21
C PHE A 312 16.90 -16.59 20.66
N GLU A 313 17.41 -17.80 20.90
CA GLU A 313 17.81 -18.20 22.25
C GLU A 313 18.98 -17.31 22.67
N GLU A 314 18.76 -16.54 23.74
CA GLU A 314 19.83 -15.90 24.51
C GLU A 314 20.74 -17.01 25.04
N GLU A 315 21.97 -17.09 24.52
CA GLU A 315 23.02 -17.96 25.07
C GLU A 315 23.33 -17.50 26.50
N ASP A 316 22.79 -18.22 27.47
CA ASP A 316 23.19 -18.15 28.87
C ASP A 316 24.61 -18.70 28.97
N TRP A 317 25.58 -17.79 29.15
CA TRP A 317 26.98 -18.15 29.37
C TRP A 317 27.17 -18.66 30.81
N ASP A 318 26.85 -19.94 31.03
CA ASP A 318 27.30 -20.64 32.23
C ASP A 318 28.77 -21.05 32.09
N GLY A 319 29.60 -20.41 32.92
CA GLY A 319 31.03 -20.65 33.00
C GLY A 319 31.36 -22.02 33.57
N HIS A 320 32.22 -22.74 32.86
CA HIS A 320 33.08 -23.78 33.40
C HIS A 320 34.47 -23.67 32.77
N GLU A 321 35.38 -23.01 33.49
CA GLU A 321 36.63 -23.57 34.07
C GLU A 321 37.42 -22.49 34.81
#